data_AF-A0A957WY48-F1
#
_entry.id   AF-A0A957WY48-F1
#
_cell.length_a   1.000
_cell.length_b   1.000
_cell.length_c   1.000
_cell.angle_alpha   90.00
_cell.angle_beta   90.00
_cell.angle_gamma   90.00
#
_symmetry.space_group_name_H-M   'P 1'
#
loop_
_entity.id
_entity.type
_entity.pdbx_description
1 polymer ?
#
loop_
_entity_poly.entity_id
_entity_poly.type
_entity_poly.pdbx_seq_one_letter_code
_entity_poly.pdbx_strand_id
1 'polypeptide(L)'
;MPTPEPKPTTPPLSPEAQAALTYLAEQEKIPTDQLVVTSEEFRDFPLLGRRFVLVTILHDQADAPQSYRVLVDPTSKAVEPDFDGVLLAEQAATQDKYGKFDLPLYDKLQASEENEAIPIVIWAAETGEEDAVKAAEHEVAELYPEAAKALAERGVAWSVDDEALRLEIKRKFAELLAARSAKRTEPIVAWLEEKGYSVEKVEGSPIVAATLRKQDILALAELTFVAQIQLGGGQAAPSSNISVPTSRVPAVWSRGMSGSGVRLAIVEADKINNTARNCLNVIATLDNTLPDSLHKSAVSAIASCNDATKRGVAYNAQILDAGYSASGTMVTAATALNWAVTQNLADVTNQSERFTGQQLDTNLYYLDMFYDYLVKAYDFTAVIAAGNKDPDPTKGTINVGTPAKGWNVITVGNSEDQNTASWADDKINESAIGSSYENPSSGVEKPEVAAPGTNIDT
;
A
#
# COMPACT_ATOMS: atom_id res chain seq x y z
N MET A 1 17.39 23.62 -36.33
CA MET A 1 18.00 22.30 -36.61
C MET A 1 16.97 21.24 -36.27
N PRO A 2 16.89 20.12 -37.00
CA PRO A 2 16.08 19.00 -36.54
C PRO A 2 16.67 18.45 -35.23
N THR A 3 15.80 18.10 -34.28
CA THR A 3 16.18 17.39 -33.06
C THR A 3 16.64 15.99 -33.44
N PRO A 4 17.74 15.44 -32.88
CA PRO A 4 18.07 14.03 -33.08
C PRO A 4 16.97 13.16 -32.45
N GLU A 5 16.43 12.21 -33.23
CA GLU A 5 15.54 11.18 -32.69
C GLU A 5 16.34 10.26 -31.77
N PRO A 6 15.88 10.00 -30.53
CA PRO A 6 16.50 9.00 -29.69
C PRO A 6 16.21 7.62 -30.29
N LYS A 7 17.25 6.91 -30.73
CA LYS A 7 17.13 5.49 -31.06
C LYS A 7 16.79 4.73 -29.78
N PRO A 8 15.73 3.91 -29.73
CA PRO A 8 15.51 2.99 -28.62
C PRO A 8 16.59 1.90 -28.69
N THR A 9 17.64 2.06 -27.89
CA THR A 9 18.50 0.94 -27.49
C THR A 9 17.80 0.20 -26.37
N THR A 10 16.88 -0.70 -26.72
CA THR A 10 16.43 -1.74 -25.80
C THR A 10 17.69 -2.45 -25.28
N PRO A 11 17.89 -2.57 -23.96
CA PRO A 11 19.00 -3.35 -23.42
C PRO A 11 18.95 -4.78 -23.96
N PRO A 12 20.09 -5.47 -24.13
CA PRO A 12 20.04 -6.92 -24.31
C PRO A 12 19.36 -7.53 -23.08
N LEU A 13 18.43 -8.46 -23.31
CA LEU A 13 17.76 -9.21 -22.23
C LEU A 13 18.80 -9.85 -21.31
N SER A 14 18.47 -9.97 -20.02
CA SER A 14 19.34 -10.70 -19.10
C SER A 14 19.44 -12.19 -19.50
N PRO A 15 20.45 -12.94 -19.01
CA PRO A 15 20.51 -14.38 -19.21
C PRO A 15 19.27 -15.11 -18.68
N GLU A 16 18.63 -14.58 -17.63
CA GLU A 16 17.41 -15.09 -17.01
C GLU A 16 16.19 -14.83 -17.89
N ALA A 17 16.00 -13.59 -18.37
CA ALA A 17 14.96 -13.27 -19.35
C ALA A 17 15.12 -14.05 -20.67
N GLN A 18 16.35 -14.23 -21.15
CA GLN A 18 16.61 -15.04 -22.33
C GLN A 18 16.28 -16.52 -22.09
N ALA A 19 16.57 -17.08 -20.90
CA ALA A 19 16.18 -18.43 -20.55
C ALA A 19 14.65 -18.60 -20.46
N ALA A 20 13.96 -17.69 -19.75
CA ALA A 20 12.50 -17.66 -19.64
C ALA A 20 11.80 -17.57 -21.00
N LEU A 21 12.25 -16.64 -21.87
CA LEU A 21 11.65 -16.41 -23.18
C LEU A 21 11.92 -17.58 -24.15
N THR A 22 13.09 -18.21 -24.07
CA THR A 22 13.39 -19.43 -24.85
C THR A 22 12.52 -20.60 -24.38
N TYR A 23 12.42 -20.81 -23.07
CA TYR A 23 11.57 -21.85 -22.47
C TYR A 23 10.10 -21.69 -22.88
N LEU A 24 9.56 -20.47 -22.73
CA LEU A 24 8.15 -20.20 -23.03
C LEU A 24 7.82 -20.39 -24.52
N ALA A 25 8.71 -19.93 -25.40
CA ALA A 25 8.58 -20.14 -26.85
C ALA A 25 8.57 -21.64 -27.22
N GLU A 26 9.35 -22.48 -26.52
CA GLU A 26 9.35 -23.93 -26.74
C GLU A 26 8.10 -24.64 -26.18
N GLN A 27 7.61 -24.26 -24.99
CA GLN A 27 6.42 -24.88 -24.39
C GLN A 27 5.14 -24.51 -25.15
N GLU A 28 4.86 -23.21 -25.27
CA GLU A 28 3.62 -22.66 -25.86
C GLU A 28 3.65 -22.66 -27.40
N LYS A 29 4.84 -22.88 -27.99
CA LYS A 29 5.10 -22.85 -29.45
C LYS A 29 4.85 -21.46 -30.07
N ILE A 30 4.93 -20.42 -29.24
CA ILE A 30 4.82 -19.03 -29.65
C ILE A 30 6.20 -18.57 -30.18
N PRO A 31 6.28 -17.97 -31.38
CA PRO A 31 7.53 -17.39 -31.88
C PRO A 31 8.13 -16.36 -30.92
N THR A 32 9.46 -16.39 -30.73
CA THR A 32 10.18 -15.51 -29.80
C THR A 32 10.06 -14.02 -30.11
N ASP A 33 9.68 -13.65 -31.33
CA ASP A 33 9.42 -12.27 -31.78
C ASP A 33 7.99 -11.79 -31.49
N GLN A 34 7.13 -12.64 -30.94
CA GLN A 34 5.79 -12.29 -30.41
C GLN A 34 5.75 -12.22 -28.87
N LEU A 35 6.87 -12.55 -28.22
CA LEU A 35 7.00 -12.55 -26.76
C LEU A 35 7.80 -11.34 -26.29
N VAL A 36 7.21 -10.53 -25.41
CA VAL A 36 7.81 -9.32 -24.86
C VAL A 36 8.04 -9.51 -23.37
N VAL A 37 9.29 -9.43 -22.91
CA VAL A 37 9.59 -9.38 -21.46
C VAL A 37 9.12 -8.03 -20.92
N THR A 38 8.20 -8.05 -19.96
CA THR A 38 7.61 -6.83 -19.38
C THR A 38 8.19 -6.50 -18.00
N SER A 39 8.72 -7.48 -17.27
CA SER A 39 9.49 -7.24 -16.04
C SER A 39 10.43 -8.40 -15.73
N GLU A 40 11.51 -8.08 -15.00
CA GLU A 40 12.46 -9.01 -14.41
C GLU A 40 12.70 -8.58 -12.96
N GLU A 41 12.55 -9.46 -11.97
CA GLU A 41 12.65 -9.05 -10.57
C GLU A 41 13.11 -10.20 -9.65
N PHE A 42 13.98 -9.92 -8.67
CA PHE A 42 14.45 -10.96 -7.74
C PHE A 42 13.36 -11.42 -6.76
N ARG A 43 13.28 -12.73 -6.53
CA ARG A 43 12.45 -13.36 -5.50
C ARG A 43 13.33 -14.23 -4.61
N ASP A 44 13.32 -13.94 -3.31
CA ASP A 44 13.89 -14.81 -2.29
C ASP A 44 12.76 -15.59 -1.61
N PHE A 45 12.92 -16.91 -1.54
CA PHE A 45 12.03 -17.85 -0.85
C PHE A 45 12.86 -18.48 0.28
N PRO A 46 13.02 -17.76 1.42
CA PRO A 46 14.04 -18.07 2.43
C PRO A 46 13.80 -19.38 3.19
N LEU A 47 12.57 -19.89 3.26
CA LEU A 47 12.26 -21.15 3.95
C LEU A 47 12.44 -22.37 3.04
N LEU A 48 12.14 -22.23 1.74
CA LEU A 48 12.57 -23.18 0.72
C LEU A 48 14.09 -23.11 0.45
N GLY A 49 14.75 -22.03 0.87
CA GLY A 49 16.18 -21.80 0.61
C GLY A 49 16.49 -21.53 -0.87
N ARG A 50 15.51 -21.01 -1.64
CA ARG A 50 15.60 -20.78 -3.08
C ARG A 50 15.63 -19.27 -3.38
N ARG A 51 16.38 -18.86 -4.41
CA ARG A 51 16.34 -17.51 -4.99
C ARG A 51 16.13 -17.61 -6.49
N PHE A 52 15.33 -16.71 -7.03
CA PHE A 52 14.96 -16.66 -8.45
C PHE A 52 15.00 -15.23 -8.98
N VAL A 53 15.00 -15.10 -10.31
CA VAL A 53 14.43 -13.95 -11.01
C VAL A 53 13.05 -14.37 -11.53
N LEU A 54 12.00 -13.68 -11.08
CA LEU A 54 10.69 -13.74 -11.73
C LEU A 54 10.78 -12.96 -13.03
N VAL A 55 10.46 -13.61 -14.14
CA VAL A 55 10.33 -12.98 -15.46
C VAL A 55 8.86 -12.99 -15.84
N THR A 56 8.32 -11.80 -16.14
CA THR A 56 6.97 -11.65 -16.71
C THR A 56 7.07 -11.44 -18.21
N ILE A 57 6.32 -12.22 -18.98
CA ILE A 57 6.33 -12.18 -20.44
C ILE A 57 4.91 -11.98 -20.96
N LEU A 58 4.73 -11.06 -21.89
CA LEU A 58 3.49 -10.80 -22.60
C LEU A 58 3.56 -11.41 -24.01
N HIS A 59 2.58 -12.23 -24.36
CA HIS A 59 2.25 -12.52 -25.76
C HIS A 59 1.33 -11.41 -26.25
N ASP A 60 1.87 -10.51 -27.07
CA ASP A 60 1.14 -9.34 -27.57
C ASP A 60 0.30 -9.75 -28.79
N GLN A 61 -0.99 -9.99 -28.56
CA GLN A 61 -1.99 -10.29 -29.59
C GLN A 61 -3.15 -9.30 -29.47
N ALA A 62 -3.48 -8.62 -30.55
CA ALA A 62 -4.40 -7.48 -30.57
C ALA A 62 -5.80 -7.76 -30.02
N ASP A 63 -6.28 -9.01 -30.13
CA ASP A 63 -7.61 -9.43 -29.68
C ASP A 63 -7.61 -10.18 -28.34
N ALA A 64 -6.44 -10.61 -27.83
CA ALA A 64 -6.30 -11.45 -26.63
C ALA A 64 -4.86 -11.45 -26.07
N PRO A 65 -4.40 -10.37 -25.41
CA PRO A 65 -3.07 -10.34 -24.79
C PRO A 65 -2.98 -11.34 -23.63
N GLN A 66 -1.96 -12.20 -23.63
CA GLN A 66 -1.75 -13.23 -22.60
C GLN A 66 -0.45 -13.00 -21.83
N SER A 67 -0.51 -12.94 -20.50
CA SER A 67 0.66 -12.79 -19.63
C SER A 67 1.06 -14.13 -19.03
N TYR A 68 2.38 -14.36 -18.97
CA TYR A 68 3.04 -15.53 -18.41
C TYR A 68 4.05 -15.09 -17.35
N ARG A 69 4.21 -15.89 -16.29
CA ARG A 69 5.09 -15.61 -15.16
C ARG A 69 5.89 -16.86 -14.85
N VAL A 70 7.21 -16.80 -14.99
CA VAL A 70 8.11 -17.94 -14.71
C VAL A 70 9.26 -17.52 -13.81
N LEU A 71 9.72 -18.43 -12.96
CA LEU A 71 10.87 -18.23 -12.09
C LEU A 71 12.13 -18.78 -12.77
N VAL A 72 13.26 -18.07 -12.70
CA VAL A 72 14.54 -18.52 -13.27
C VAL A 72 15.62 -18.50 -12.22
N ASP A 73 16.29 -19.63 -12.01
CA ASP A 73 17.39 -19.76 -11.06
C ASP A 73 18.59 -18.92 -11.56
N PRO A 74 19.05 -17.90 -10.81
CA PRO A 74 20.11 -17.00 -11.29
C PRO A 74 21.48 -17.68 -11.40
N THR A 75 21.66 -18.86 -10.79
CA THR A 75 22.90 -19.65 -10.84
C THR A 75 22.84 -20.68 -11.97
N SER A 76 21.79 -21.49 -12.03
CA SER A 76 21.69 -22.61 -13.00
C SER A 76 21.01 -22.24 -14.31
N LYS A 77 20.28 -21.11 -14.34
CA LYS A 77 19.37 -20.68 -15.42
C LYS A 77 18.26 -21.70 -15.74
N ALA A 78 18.00 -22.63 -14.82
CA ALA A 78 16.83 -23.50 -14.90
C ALA A 78 15.55 -22.67 -14.73
N VAL A 79 14.57 -22.92 -15.60
CA VAL A 79 13.25 -22.29 -15.53
C VAL A 79 12.31 -23.18 -14.73
N GLU A 80 11.72 -22.59 -13.70
CA GLU A 80 10.68 -23.12 -12.84
C GLU A 80 9.36 -22.47 -13.27
N PRO A 81 8.50 -23.18 -14.03
CA PRO A 81 7.28 -22.59 -14.59
C PRO A 81 6.19 -22.37 -13.55
N ASP A 82 6.20 -23.15 -12.47
CA ASP A 82 5.14 -23.16 -11.46
C ASP A 82 5.38 -22.08 -10.39
N PHE A 83 5.27 -20.81 -10.79
CA PHE A 83 5.39 -19.67 -9.87
C PHE A 83 4.44 -19.82 -8.67
N ASP A 84 3.19 -20.18 -8.91
CA ASP A 84 2.17 -20.29 -7.88
C ASP A 84 2.43 -21.49 -6.96
N GLY A 85 2.89 -22.63 -7.49
CA GLY A 85 3.32 -23.78 -6.69
C GLY A 85 4.53 -23.48 -5.80
N VAL A 86 5.50 -22.68 -6.26
CA VAL A 86 6.63 -22.23 -5.41
C VAL A 86 6.16 -21.24 -4.35
N LEU A 87 5.27 -20.31 -4.69
CA LEU A 87 4.67 -19.38 -3.73
C LEU A 87 3.87 -20.13 -2.65
N LEU A 88 3.04 -21.09 -3.04
CA LEU A 88 2.28 -21.96 -2.13
C LEU A 88 3.20 -22.82 -1.27
N ALA A 89 4.34 -23.29 -1.79
CA ALA A 89 5.31 -24.07 -1.02
C ALA A 89 6.07 -23.23 0.02
N GLU A 90 6.42 -21.97 -0.27
CA GLU A 90 6.98 -21.05 0.72
C GLU A 90 5.92 -20.63 1.76
N GLN A 91 4.67 -20.42 1.34
CA GLN A 91 3.54 -20.16 2.26
C GLN A 91 3.28 -21.35 3.18
N ALA A 92 3.31 -22.58 2.66
CA ALA A 92 3.21 -23.79 3.47
C ALA A 92 4.39 -23.92 4.45
N ALA A 93 5.63 -23.70 4.00
CA ALA A 93 6.81 -23.68 4.87
C ALA A 93 6.75 -22.56 5.93
N THR A 94 6.13 -21.42 5.60
CA THR A 94 5.86 -20.31 6.53
C THR A 94 4.87 -20.75 7.60
N GLN A 95 3.78 -21.42 7.20
CA GLN A 95 2.75 -21.89 8.12
C GLN A 95 3.23 -23.07 8.99
N ASP A 96 4.05 -23.98 8.46
CA ASP A 96 4.69 -25.07 9.22
C ASP A 96 5.68 -24.54 10.27
N LYS A 97 6.38 -23.45 9.97
CA LYS A 97 7.43 -22.87 10.84
C LYS A 97 6.91 -21.87 11.86
N TYR A 98 5.99 -21.01 11.45
CA TYR A 98 5.49 -19.85 12.22
C TYR A 98 4.02 -19.99 12.63
N GLY A 99 3.32 -21.04 12.21
CA GLY A 99 1.91 -21.24 12.50
C GLY A 99 1.05 -20.15 11.87
N LYS A 100 0.37 -19.38 12.71
CA LYS A 100 -0.46 -18.23 12.28
C LYS A 100 0.18 -16.88 12.59
N PHE A 101 1.41 -16.84 13.09
CA PHE A 101 2.08 -15.59 13.47
C PHE A 101 2.82 -14.99 12.27
N ASP A 102 2.83 -13.65 12.14
CA ASP A 102 3.87 -12.99 11.35
C ASP A 102 5.25 -13.13 12.03
N LEU A 103 6.33 -12.90 11.28
CA LEU A 103 7.69 -13.03 11.80
C LEU A 103 7.97 -12.11 13.02
N PRO A 104 7.60 -10.81 13.00
CA PRO A 104 7.76 -9.95 14.17
C PRO A 104 7.03 -10.46 15.42
N LEU A 105 5.79 -10.93 15.29
CA LEU A 105 5.04 -11.48 16.42
C LEU A 105 5.62 -12.82 16.87
N TYR A 106 6.06 -13.69 15.96
CA TYR A 106 6.72 -14.94 16.31
C TYR A 106 7.99 -14.68 17.13
N ASP A 107 8.90 -13.84 16.63
CA ASP A 107 10.15 -13.51 17.32
C ASP A 107 9.90 -12.75 18.63
N LYS A 108 8.89 -11.86 18.66
CA LYS A 108 8.41 -11.22 19.88
C LYS A 108 7.91 -12.26 20.89
N LEU A 109 7.09 -13.22 20.47
CA LEU A 109 6.62 -14.32 21.33
C LEU A 109 7.76 -15.20 21.83
N GLN A 110 8.83 -15.42 21.06
CA GLN A 110 10.03 -16.12 21.57
C GLN A 110 10.71 -15.32 22.69
N ALA A 111 10.90 -14.00 22.49
CA ALA A 111 11.59 -13.12 23.42
C ALA A 111 10.75 -12.68 24.65
N SER A 112 9.41 -12.77 24.58
CA SER A 112 8.49 -12.23 25.59
C SER A 112 8.30 -13.13 26.81
N GLU A 113 8.12 -12.49 27.97
CA GLU A 113 7.65 -13.13 29.19
C GLU A 113 6.17 -13.57 29.08
N GLU A 114 5.77 -14.59 29.84
CA GLU A 114 4.44 -15.23 29.73
C GLU A 114 3.26 -14.26 29.99
N ASN A 115 3.48 -13.25 30.82
CA ASN A 115 2.52 -12.20 31.16
C ASN A 115 2.74 -10.88 30.40
N GLU A 116 3.67 -10.81 29.43
CA GLU A 116 3.88 -9.58 28.68
C GLU A 116 2.65 -9.26 27.81
N ALA A 117 2.21 -8.01 27.87
CA ALA A 117 1.09 -7.48 27.10
C ALA A 117 1.60 -6.99 25.73
N ILE A 118 1.20 -7.66 24.66
CA ILE A 118 1.69 -7.45 23.29
C ILE A 118 0.52 -6.92 22.44
N PRO A 119 0.66 -5.77 21.77
CA PRO A 119 -0.37 -5.26 20.85
C PRO A 119 -0.37 -6.11 19.57
N ILE A 120 -1.51 -6.68 19.24
CA ILE A 120 -1.67 -7.57 18.08
C ILE A 120 -2.85 -7.18 17.17
N VAL A 121 -2.77 -7.62 15.92
CA VAL A 121 -3.83 -7.56 14.90
C VAL A 121 -4.15 -8.99 14.47
N ILE A 122 -5.43 -9.33 14.31
CA ILE A 122 -5.96 -10.68 14.14
C ILE A 122 -6.84 -10.71 12.90
N TRP A 123 -6.56 -11.61 11.97
CA TRP A 123 -7.38 -11.86 10.77
C TRP A 123 -8.37 -13.00 11.02
N ALA A 124 -9.65 -12.76 10.69
CA ALA A 124 -10.68 -13.79 10.67
C ALA A 124 -10.56 -14.68 9.43
N ALA A 125 -10.73 -15.98 9.62
CA ALA A 125 -10.80 -16.95 8.54
C ALA A 125 -12.02 -16.72 7.62
N GLU A 126 -12.00 -17.35 6.45
CA GLU A 126 -13.18 -17.47 5.58
C GLU A 126 -14.01 -18.69 5.97
N THR A 127 -15.32 -18.59 5.78
CA THR A 127 -16.31 -19.56 6.29
C THR A 127 -17.22 -20.03 5.16
N GLY A 128 -16.61 -20.66 4.16
CA GLY A 128 -17.27 -21.17 2.96
C GLY A 128 -16.29 -21.25 1.79
N GLU A 129 -16.82 -21.51 0.59
CA GLU A 129 -16.08 -21.47 -0.68
C GLU A 129 -16.19 -20.11 -1.39
N GLU A 130 -16.98 -19.18 -0.82
CA GLU A 130 -17.38 -17.93 -1.48
C GLU A 130 -16.65 -16.71 -0.89
N ASP A 131 -15.89 -16.03 -1.74
CA ASP A 131 -15.15 -14.79 -1.46
C ASP A 131 -16.11 -13.67 -1.03
N ALA A 132 -15.88 -13.08 0.15
CA ALA A 132 -16.77 -12.09 0.75
C ALA A 132 -16.85 -10.76 -0.03
N VAL A 133 -15.84 -10.43 -0.84
CA VAL A 133 -15.82 -9.27 -1.74
C VAL A 133 -16.70 -9.59 -2.95
N LYS A 134 -16.42 -10.69 -3.64
CA LYS A 134 -17.17 -11.12 -4.84
C LYS A 134 -18.65 -11.35 -4.54
N ALA A 135 -18.97 -11.91 -3.36
CA ALA A 135 -20.34 -12.08 -2.90
C ALA A 135 -21.07 -10.74 -2.70
N ALA A 136 -20.38 -9.68 -2.27
CA ALA A 136 -20.95 -8.34 -2.15
C ALA A 136 -21.05 -7.64 -3.52
N GLU A 137 -20.09 -7.83 -4.42
CA GLU A 137 -20.17 -7.35 -5.81
C GLU A 137 -21.33 -7.98 -6.57
N HIS A 138 -21.56 -9.30 -6.41
CA HIS A 138 -22.69 -10.01 -7.02
C HIS A 138 -24.04 -9.51 -6.50
N GLU A 139 -24.20 -9.38 -5.18
CA GLU A 139 -25.44 -8.86 -4.58
C GLU A 139 -25.71 -7.40 -5.02
N VAL A 140 -24.66 -6.59 -5.21
CA VAL A 140 -24.76 -5.25 -5.79
C VAL A 140 -25.17 -5.30 -7.28
N ALA A 141 -24.61 -6.22 -8.06
CA ALA A 141 -24.97 -6.42 -9.46
C ALA A 141 -26.44 -6.89 -9.64
N GLU A 142 -26.96 -7.71 -8.72
CA GLU A 142 -28.38 -8.11 -8.70
C GLU A 142 -29.32 -6.94 -8.36
N LEU A 143 -28.87 -5.99 -7.54
CA LEU A 143 -29.66 -4.81 -7.13
C LEU A 143 -29.65 -3.69 -8.16
N TYR A 144 -28.56 -3.49 -8.91
CA TYR A 144 -28.38 -2.39 -9.85
C TYR A 144 -27.92 -2.91 -11.23
N PRO A 145 -28.76 -2.88 -12.28
CA PRO A 145 -28.39 -3.34 -13.63
C PRO A 145 -27.18 -2.61 -14.22
N GLU A 146 -27.02 -1.34 -13.89
CA GLU A 146 -25.85 -0.52 -14.24
C GLU A 146 -24.58 -1.03 -13.56
N ALA A 147 -24.67 -1.58 -12.35
CA ALA A 147 -23.55 -2.18 -11.63
C ALA A 147 -23.16 -3.54 -12.20
N ALA A 148 -24.14 -4.39 -12.55
CA ALA A 148 -23.87 -5.63 -13.28
C ALA A 148 -23.14 -5.36 -14.60
N LYS A 149 -23.56 -4.31 -15.31
CA LYS A 149 -22.90 -3.85 -16.54
C LYS A 149 -21.48 -3.33 -16.27
N ALA A 150 -21.29 -2.46 -15.28
CA ALA A 150 -19.98 -1.90 -14.94
C ALA A 150 -18.98 -2.96 -14.46
N LEU A 151 -19.44 -3.95 -13.67
CA LEU A 151 -18.64 -5.09 -13.25
C LEU A 151 -18.20 -5.95 -14.46
N ALA A 152 -19.10 -6.19 -15.42
CA ALA A 152 -18.80 -6.97 -16.62
C ALA A 152 -17.93 -6.23 -17.67
N GLU A 153 -18.08 -4.92 -17.82
CA GLU A 153 -17.33 -4.12 -18.81
C GLU A 153 -16.01 -3.55 -18.27
N ARG A 154 -15.92 -3.28 -16.96
CA ARG A 154 -14.84 -2.48 -16.34
C ARG A 154 -14.24 -3.13 -15.09
N GLY A 155 -14.76 -4.29 -14.64
CA GLY A 155 -14.26 -5.00 -13.45
C GLY A 155 -14.65 -4.38 -12.10
N VAL A 156 -15.35 -3.25 -12.09
CA VAL A 156 -15.70 -2.50 -10.86
C VAL A 156 -17.19 -2.14 -10.88
N ALA A 157 -17.94 -2.65 -9.91
CA ALA A 157 -19.41 -2.55 -9.87
C ALA A 157 -19.95 -1.10 -9.81
N TRP A 158 -19.17 -0.12 -9.34
CA TRP A 158 -19.54 1.31 -9.31
C TRP A 158 -18.83 2.16 -10.36
N SER A 159 -18.21 1.56 -11.38
CA SER A 159 -17.69 2.31 -12.53
C SER A 159 -18.85 2.70 -13.47
N VAL A 160 -19.76 3.52 -12.93
CA VAL A 160 -21.01 3.99 -13.56
C VAL A 160 -20.92 5.50 -13.78
N ASP A 161 -21.42 5.96 -14.93
CA ASP A 161 -21.18 7.32 -15.42
C ASP A 161 -22.05 8.40 -14.72
N ASP A 162 -23.13 8.00 -14.03
CA ASP A 162 -23.92 8.89 -13.17
C ASP A 162 -23.33 8.94 -11.75
N GLU A 163 -23.01 10.14 -11.26
CA GLU A 163 -22.38 10.28 -9.95
C GLU A 163 -23.30 9.84 -8.80
N ALA A 164 -24.58 10.23 -8.80
CA ALA A 164 -25.47 9.92 -7.68
C ALA A 164 -25.66 8.41 -7.52
N LEU A 165 -25.88 7.70 -8.63
CA LEU A 165 -25.97 6.24 -8.69
C LEU A 165 -24.65 5.57 -8.29
N ARG A 166 -23.50 6.06 -8.78
CA ARG A 166 -22.16 5.62 -8.32
C ARG A 166 -22.00 5.71 -6.80
N LEU A 167 -22.50 6.79 -6.17
CA LEU A 167 -22.42 6.98 -4.72
C LEU A 167 -23.42 6.12 -3.93
N GLU A 168 -24.53 5.73 -4.53
CA GLU A 168 -25.48 4.76 -3.95
C GLU A 168 -24.89 3.35 -4.00
N ILE A 169 -24.34 2.94 -5.15
CA ILE A 169 -23.70 1.64 -5.36
C ILE A 169 -22.47 1.47 -4.45
N LYS A 170 -21.54 2.45 -4.39
CA LYS A 170 -20.38 2.42 -3.46
C LYS A 170 -20.83 2.22 -2.00
N ARG A 171 -21.91 2.90 -1.58
CA ARG A 171 -22.45 2.80 -0.22
C ARG A 171 -23.11 1.44 0.05
N LYS A 172 -23.86 0.91 -0.91
CA LYS A 172 -24.51 -0.41 -0.76
C LYS A 172 -23.48 -1.53 -0.72
N PHE A 173 -22.43 -1.46 -1.54
CA PHE A 173 -21.30 -2.37 -1.45
C PHE A 173 -20.64 -2.33 -0.06
N ALA A 174 -20.32 -1.14 0.45
CA ALA A 174 -19.71 -1.00 1.78
C ALA A 174 -20.58 -1.56 2.91
N GLU A 175 -21.90 -1.34 2.87
CA GLU A 175 -22.87 -1.93 3.79
C GLU A 175 -22.84 -3.47 3.76
N LEU A 176 -22.86 -4.05 2.56
CA LEU A 176 -22.91 -5.49 2.33
C LEU A 176 -21.60 -6.20 2.67
N LEU A 177 -20.45 -5.53 2.49
CA LEU A 177 -19.14 -5.98 2.95
C LEU A 177 -19.04 -5.91 4.48
N ALA A 178 -19.44 -4.79 5.10
CA ALA A 178 -19.43 -4.62 6.55
C ALA A 178 -20.28 -5.70 7.25
N ALA A 179 -21.46 -6.03 6.72
CA ALA A 179 -22.31 -7.09 7.22
C ALA A 179 -21.68 -8.51 7.09
N ARG A 180 -20.82 -8.74 6.09
CA ARG A 180 -20.06 -10.00 5.92
C ARG A 180 -18.86 -10.06 6.87
N SER A 181 -18.06 -9.00 6.93
CA SER A 181 -16.89 -8.88 7.81
C SER A 181 -17.23 -8.89 9.30
N ALA A 182 -18.38 -8.33 9.71
CA ALA A 182 -18.89 -8.44 11.08
C ALA A 182 -19.13 -9.90 11.49
N LYS A 183 -19.78 -10.71 10.64
CA LYS A 183 -20.02 -12.15 10.90
C LYS A 183 -18.73 -12.96 10.98
N ARG A 184 -17.71 -12.62 10.18
CA ARG A 184 -16.38 -13.26 10.24
C ARG A 184 -15.63 -12.93 11.55
N THR A 185 -15.74 -11.70 12.03
CA THR A 185 -15.02 -11.25 13.24
C THR A 185 -15.73 -11.60 14.55
N GLU A 186 -17.05 -11.79 14.54
CA GLU A 186 -17.88 -12.09 15.72
C GLU A 186 -17.33 -13.23 16.63
N PRO A 187 -16.86 -14.38 16.12
CA PRO A 187 -16.31 -15.45 16.98
C PRO A 187 -15.00 -15.05 17.68
N ILE A 188 -14.14 -14.26 17.01
CA ILE A 188 -12.89 -13.72 17.59
C ILE A 188 -13.24 -12.72 18.67
N VAL A 189 -14.12 -11.77 18.36
CA VAL A 189 -14.61 -10.75 19.28
C VAL A 189 -15.15 -11.39 20.56
N ALA A 190 -16.06 -12.36 20.45
CA ALA A 190 -16.66 -13.04 21.59
C ALA A 190 -15.63 -13.74 22.49
N TRP A 191 -14.64 -14.42 21.88
CA TRP A 191 -13.57 -15.11 22.61
C TRP A 191 -12.64 -14.14 23.37
N LEU A 192 -12.38 -12.96 22.80
CA LEU A 192 -11.58 -11.90 23.43
C LEU A 192 -12.35 -11.21 24.56
N GLU A 193 -13.62 -10.88 24.32
CA GLU A 193 -14.51 -10.23 25.29
C GLU A 193 -14.81 -11.16 26.49
N GLU A 194 -14.99 -12.48 26.27
CA GLU A 194 -15.12 -13.49 27.36
C GLU A 194 -13.88 -13.54 28.26
N LYS A 195 -12.68 -13.35 27.67
CA LYS A 195 -11.41 -13.26 28.40
C LYS A 195 -11.14 -11.88 29.03
N GLY A 196 -12.05 -10.91 28.86
CA GLY A 196 -11.96 -9.58 29.43
C GLY A 196 -10.96 -8.64 28.72
N TYR A 197 -10.61 -8.93 27.47
CA TYR A 197 -9.77 -8.05 26.65
C TYR A 197 -10.60 -6.97 25.96
N SER A 198 -10.02 -5.76 25.83
CA SER A 198 -10.58 -4.70 24.98
C SER A 198 -10.30 -5.00 23.51
N VAL A 199 -11.28 -4.71 22.65
CA VAL A 199 -11.30 -5.16 21.25
C VAL A 199 -11.56 -3.99 20.30
N GLU A 200 -10.56 -3.68 19.47
CA GLU A 200 -10.68 -2.74 18.35
C GLU A 200 -11.18 -3.49 17.10
N LYS A 201 -12.21 -2.96 16.43
CA LYS A 201 -12.83 -3.57 15.23
C LYS A 201 -12.74 -2.57 14.08
N VAL A 202 -12.47 -3.03 12.86
CA VAL A 202 -12.54 -2.19 11.65
C VAL A 202 -13.81 -2.51 10.87
N GLU A 203 -14.71 -1.55 10.75
CA GLU A 203 -15.92 -1.70 9.93
C GLU A 203 -15.55 -1.96 8.45
N GLY A 204 -16.21 -2.94 7.82
CA GLY A 204 -15.88 -3.42 6.48
C GLY A 204 -14.78 -4.48 6.42
N SER A 205 -13.91 -4.60 7.41
CA SER A 205 -12.70 -5.44 7.36
C SER A 205 -12.80 -6.70 8.24
N PRO A 206 -12.29 -7.88 7.81
CA PRO A 206 -12.38 -9.12 8.56
C PRO A 206 -11.36 -9.20 9.72
N ILE A 207 -11.07 -8.07 10.39
CA ILE A 207 -9.90 -7.90 11.26
C ILE A 207 -10.27 -7.28 12.60
N VAL A 208 -9.57 -7.75 13.63
CA VAL A 208 -9.72 -7.37 15.03
C VAL A 208 -8.35 -7.05 15.62
N ALA A 209 -8.19 -5.97 16.37
CA ALA A 209 -6.97 -5.67 17.11
C ALA A 209 -7.22 -5.69 18.64
N ALA A 210 -6.22 -6.13 19.40
CA ALA A 210 -6.26 -6.22 20.85
C ALA A 210 -4.85 -6.24 21.45
N THR A 211 -4.69 -5.87 22.71
CA THR A 211 -3.43 -6.08 23.45
C THR A 211 -3.57 -7.29 24.36
N LEU A 212 -2.90 -8.39 24.00
CA LEU A 212 -3.06 -9.71 24.64
C LEU A 212 -1.80 -10.15 25.38
N ARG A 213 -1.96 -11.09 26.32
CA ARG A 213 -0.82 -11.80 26.93
C ARG A 213 -0.31 -12.91 26.01
N LYS A 214 1.00 -13.17 26.01
CA LYS A 214 1.65 -14.28 25.27
C LYS A 214 0.86 -15.61 25.33
N GLN A 215 0.44 -16.05 26.51
CA GLN A 215 -0.38 -17.27 26.68
C GLN A 215 -1.71 -17.28 25.88
N ASP A 216 -2.39 -16.12 25.78
CA ASP A 216 -3.67 -16.00 25.09
C ASP A 216 -3.46 -15.84 23.58
N ILE A 217 -2.35 -15.22 23.14
CA ILE A 217 -1.97 -15.16 21.72
C ILE A 217 -1.71 -16.57 21.17
N LEU A 218 -1.06 -17.43 21.95
CA LEU A 218 -0.86 -18.85 21.60
C LEU A 218 -2.20 -19.60 21.55
N ALA A 219 -3.07 -19.44 22.55
CA ALA A 219 -4.39 -20.08 22.57
C ALA A 219 -5.34 -19.60 21.46
N LEU A 220 -5.18 -18.36 20.99
CA LEU A 220 -5.92 -17.77 19.87
C LEU A 220 -5.53 -18.40 18.52
N ALA A 221 -4.27 -18.78 18.34
CA ALA A 221 -3.77 -19.38 17.10
C ALA A 221 -4.41 -20.75 16.81
N GLU A 222 -4.74 -21.53 17.84
CA GLU A 222 -5.40 -22.84 17.70
C GLU A 222 -6.84 -22.78 17.16
N LEU A 223 -7.46 -21.59 17.14
CA LEU A 223 -8.87 -21.44 16.76
C LEU A 223 -9.06 -21.46 15.24
N THR A 224 -9.97 -22.30 14.74
CA THR A 224 -10.23 -22.46 13.30
C THR A 224 -10.78 -21.21 12.62
N PHE A 225 -11.42 -20.31 13.37
CA PHE A 225 -11.92 -19.03 12.86
C PHE A 225 -10.86 -17.91 12.81
N VAL A 226 -9.62 -18.16 13.26
CA VAL A 226 -8.47 -17.25 13.11
C VAL A 226 -7.60 -17.72 11.95
N ALA A 227 -7.27 -16.80 11.04
CA ALA A 227 -6.35 -17.05 9.92
C ALA A 227 -4.90 -16.68 10.25
N GLN A 228 -4.67 -15.46 10.75
CA GLN A 228 -3.33 -14.90 11.01
C GLN A 228 -3.34 -13.94 12.22
N ILE A 229 -2.20 -13.73 12.84
CA ILE A 229 -1.97 -12.81 13.97
C ILE A 229 -0.65 -12.04 13.76
N GLN A 230 -0.65 -10.72 14.00
CA GLN A 230 0.41 -9.74 13.62
C GLN A 230 0.72 -8.72 14.74
N LEU A 231 1.81 -7.94 14.64
CA LEU A 231 2.32 -6.94 15.64
C LEU A 231 2.09 -5.43 15.24
N GLY A 232 2.36 -4.40 16.08
CA GLY A 232 2.28 -2.96 15.66
C GLY A 232 2.87 -1.80 16.55
N GLY A 233 3.18 -0.63 15.94
CA GLY A 233 3.52 0.71 16.57
C GLY A 233 4.43 1.68 15.74
N GLY A 234 4.48 3.04 15.98
CA GLY A 234 5.46 4.01 15.34
C GLY A 234 5.33 5.56 15.56
N GLN A 235 6.30 6.43 15.08
CA GLN A 235 6.36 7.96 15.13
C GLN A 235 7.29 8.67 14.06
N ALA A 236 7.23 10.03 13.80
CA ALA A 236 7.88 10.78 12.64
C ALA A 236 8.30 12.31 12.80
N ALA A 237 8.84 13.01 11.74
CA ALA A 237 9.42 14.41 11.69
C ALA A 237 9.45 15.14 10.26
N PRO A 238 9.68 16.49 10.09
CA PRO A 238 9.04 17.35 9.01
C PRO A 238 9.86 18.07 7.88
N SER A 239 9.20 18.52 6.75
CA SER A 239 9.70 19.46 5.68
C SER A 239 8.58 20.03 4.70
N SER A 240 8.79 21.05 3.80
CA SER A 240 7.86 21.42 2.65
C SER A 240 8.15 22.25 1.31
N ASN A 241 9.03 23.27 1.12
CA ASN A 241 9.07 24.17 -0.10
C ASN A 241 9.93 23.88 -1.40
N ILE A 242 11.28 23.77 -1.40
CA ILE A 242 12.13 23.78 -2.64
C ILE A 242 11.74 22.68 -3.65
N SER A 243 11.13 21.61 -3.14
CA SER A 243 10.43 20.57 -3.90
C SER A 243 9.58 21.10 -5.06
N VAL A 244 8.86 22.21 -4.87
CA VAL A 244 7.86 22.70 -5.84
C VAL A 244 8.47 23.20 -7.16
N PRO A 245 9.45 24.12 -7.17
CA PRO A 245 10.13 24.50 -8.41
C PRO A 245 10.96 23.36 -9.03
N THR A 246 11.70 22.56 -8.23
CA THR A 246 12.53 21.47 -8.79
C THR A 246 11.67 20.34 -9.37
N SER A 247 10.51 20.02 -8.78
CA SER A 247 9.51 19.09 -9.35
C SER A 247 8.74 19.69 -10.55
N ARG A 248 9.19 20.84 -11.08
CA ARG A 248 8.66 21.53 -12.28
C ARG A 248 7.18 21.91 -12.22
N VAL A 249 6.58 21.95 -11.03
CA VAL A 249 5.15 22.24 -10.82
C VAL A 249 4.69 23.57 -11.44
N PRO A 250 5.49 24.66 -11.50
CA PRO A 250 5.09 25.87 -12.22
C PRO A 250 4.77 25.67 -13.72
N ALA A 251 5.31 24.63 -14.36
CA ALA A 251 4.98 24.27 -15.75
C ALA A 251 3.66 23.48 -15.90
N VAL A 252 3.11 22.99 -14.79
CA VAL A 252 1.75 22.43 -14.67
C VAL A 252 0.76 23.56 -14.40
N TRP A 253 1.07 24.45 -13.46
CA TRP A 253 0.26 25.63 -13.15
C TRP A 253 0.07 26.58 -14.33
N SER A 254 1.09 26.78 -15.17
CA SER A 254 0.99 27.63 -16.37
C SER A 254 0.05 27.08 -17.45
N ARG A 255 -0.37 25.82 -17.32
CA ARG A 255 -1.41 25.17 -18.15
C ARG A 255 -2.80 25.23 -17.52
N GLY A 256 -2.97 25.95 -16.39
CA GLY A 256 -4.21 26.06 -15.63
C GLY A 256 -4.48 24.91 -14.65
N MET A 257 -3.66 23.85 -14.66
CA MET A 257 -3.81 22.70 -13.76
C MET A 257 -3.31 23.06 -12.36
N SER A 258 -4.19 22.93 -11.36
CA SER A 258 -3.95 23.38 -9.97
C SER A 258 -4.55 22.47 -8.90
N GLY A 259 -5.03 21.27 -9.27
CA GLY A 259 -5.78 20.38 -8.37
C GLY A 259 -7.25 20.75 -8.19
N SER A 260 -7.75 21.80 -8.83
CA SER A 260 -9.17 22.20 -8.71
C SER A 260 -10.11 21.08 -9.14
N GLY A 261 -11.04 20.71 -8.25
CA GLY A 261 -11.98 19.60 -8.44
C GLY A 261 -11.52 18.25 -7.87
N VAL A 262 -10.25 18.11 -7.48
CA VAL A 262 -9.69 16.87 -6.89
C VAL A 262 -9.88 16.88 -5.37
N ARG A 263 -10.38 15.77 -4.81
CA ARG A 263 -10.40 15.49 -3.37
C ARG A 263 -9.14 14.74 -2.98
N LEU A 264 -8.25 15.42 -2.25
CA LEU A 264 -7.04 14.86 -1.68
C LEU A 264 -7.24 14.60 -0.19
N ALA A 265 -7.15 13.35 0.24
CA ALA A 265 -7.11 13.01 1.66
C ALA A 265 -5.68 12.97 2.19
N ILE A 266 -5.49 13.53 3.38
CA ILE A 266 -4.25 13.37 4.15
C ILE A 266 -4.54 12.38 5.27
N VAL A 267 -4.19 11.12 5.04
CA VAL A 267 -4.39 9.99 5.96
C VAL A 267 -3.17 9.92 6.84
N GLU A 268 -3.24 10.60 7.99
CA GLU A 268 -2.13 10.69 8.94
C GLU A 268 -2.62 10.87 10.38
N ALA A 269 -1.72 10.54 11.30
CA ALA A 269 -1.81 10.86 12.71
C ALA A 269 -2.22 12.33 12.99
N ASP A 270 -3.15 12.46 13.93
CA ASP A 270 -3.81 13.66 14.42
C ASP A 270 -4.48 14.50 13.30
N LYS A 271 -4.79 15.78 13.56
CA LYS A 271 -5.48 16.65 12.59
C LYS A 271 -4.61 17.82 12.11
N ILE A 272 -4.98 18.41 10.99
CA ILE A 272 -4.38 19.63 10.43
C ILE A 272 -4.67 20.82 11.36
N ASN A 273 -3.63 21.56 11.73
CA ASN A 273 -3.69 22.67 12.66
C ASN A 273 -4.36 23.92 12.06
N ASN A 274 -4.78 24.83 12.94
CA ASN A 274 -5.46 26.06 12.52
C ASN A 274 -4.59 27.01 11.68
N THR A 275 -3.26 26.93 11.76
CA THR A 275 -2.34 27.76 10.96
C THR A 275 -2.37 27.35 9.49
N ALA A 276 -2.16 26.07 9.20
CA ALA A 276 -2.18 25.52 7.84
C ALA A 276 -3.59 25.59 7.23
N ARG A 277 -4.65 25.39 8.03
CA ARG A 277 -6.05 25.56 7.59
C ARG A 277 -6.34 26.94 6.98
N ASN A 278 -5.56 28.00 7.25
CA ASN A 278 -5.76 29.31 6.63
C ASN A 278 -5.39 29.36 5.13
N CYS A 279 -4.56 28.43 4.63
CA CYS A 279 -4.23 28.32 3.20
C CYS A 279 -4.77 27.04 2.54
N LEU A 280 -5.48 26.19 3.27
CA LEU A 280 -5.98 24.90 2.79
C LEU A 280 -7.51 24.91 2.66
N ASN A 281 -8.00 24.44 1.52
CA ASN A 281 -9.42 24.24 1.26
C ASN A 281 -9.91 22.93 1.90
N VAL A 282 -9.90 22.86 3.23
CA VAL A 282 -10.33 21.67 3.99
C VAL A 282 -11.85 21.58 3.99
N ILE A 283 -12.40 20.64 3.22
CA ILE A 283 -13.85 20.45 3.04
C ILE A 283 -14.47 19.52 4.08
N ALA A 284 -13.67 18.62 4.68
CA ALA A 284 -14.10 17.70 5.72
C ALA A 284 -12.96 17.36 6.69
N THR A 285 -13.30 16.84 7.86
CA THR A 285 -12.36 16.39 8.89
C THR A 285 -13.01 15.22 9.64
N LEU A 286 -12.30 14.11 9.78
CA LEU A 286 -12.82 12.89 10.43
C LEU A 286 -13.12 13.13 11.91
N ASP A 287 -12.10 13.57 12.65
CA ASP A 287 -12.23 13.91 14.06
C ASP A 287 -11.58 15.28 14.32
N ASN A 288 -12.40 16.25 14.74
CA ASN A 288 -11.94 17.60 15.07
C ASN A 288 -11.46 17.74 16.53
N THR A 289 -11.61 16.70 17.35
CA THR A 289 -11.21 16.66 18.76
C THR A 289 -9.76 16.19 18.95
N LEU A 290 -9.18 15.51 17.95
CA LEU A 290 -7.75 15.20 17.87
C LEU A 290 -6.87 16.45 18.09
N PRO A 291 -5.64 16.31 18.62
CA PRO A 291 -4.72 17.44 18.76
C PRO A 291 -4.21 17.93 17.40
N ASP A 292 -3.64 19.13 17.37
CA ASP A 292 -3.08 19.76 16.17
C ASP A 292 -1.68 19.17 15.86
N SER A 293 -1.52 18.41 14.75
CA SER A 293 -0.23 17.84 14.34
C SER A 293 0.55 18.75 13.40
N LEU A 294 1.79 19.06 13.77
CA LEU A 294 2.72 19.84 12.94
C LEU A 294 3.15 19.06 11.68
N HIS A 295 3.35 17.74 11.79
CA HIS A 295 3.73 16.88 10.67
C HIS A 295 2.65 16.88 9.58
N LYS A 296 1.42 16.55 9.98
CA LYS A 296 0.28 16.49 9.06
C LYS A 296 -0.04 17.84 8.44
N SER A 297 0.11 18.91 9.23
CA SER A 297 -0.03 20.28 8.73
C SER A 297 1.03 20.65 7.69
N ALA A 298 2.27 20.18 7.88
CA ALA A 298 3.36 20.35 6.92
C ALA A 298 3.07 19.60 5.62
N VAL A 299 2.72 18.31 5.71
CA VAL A 299 2.39 17.46 4.56
C VAL A 299 1.21 18.02 3.77
N SER A 300 0.17 18.47 4.47
CA SER A 300 -0.98 19.15 3.85
C SER A 300 -0.57 20.44 3.13
N ALA A 301 0.39 21.19 3.69
CA ALA A 301 0.89 22.41 3.09
C ALA A 301 1.70 22.15 1.81
N ILE A 302 2.60 21.15 1.80
CA ILE A 302 3.29 20.65 0.59
C ILE A 302 2.26 20.41 -0.52
N ALA A 303 1.19 19.69 -0.17
CA ALA A 303 0.25 19.22 -1.15
C ALA A 303 -0.66 20.33 -1.70
N SER A 304 -1.13 21.26 -0.85
CA SER A 304 -2.25 22.14 -1.23
C SER A 304 -2.26 23.57 -0.62
N CYS A 305 -1.21 24.06 0.04
CA CYS A 305 -1.24 25.42 0.60
C CYS A 305 -1.35 26.49 -0.50
N ASN A 306 -2.43 27.27 -0.50
CA ASN A 306 -2.65 28.38 -1.44
C ASN A 306 -2.01 29.69 -0.96
N ASP A 307 -0.74 29.62 -0.55
CA ASP A 307 0.06 30.82 -0.28
C ASP A 307 0.52 31.52 -1.59
N ALA A 308 0.99 32.75 -1.48
CA ALA A 308 1.62 33.50 -2.57
C ALA A 308 3.10 33.12 -2.79
N THR A 309 3.78 32.54 -1.79
CA THR A 309 5.23 32.27 -1.79
C THR A 309 5.56 30.78 -1.57
N LYS A 310 4.97 30.14 -0.57
CA LYS A 310 5.13 28.71 -0.23
C LYS A 310 3.93 27.91 -0.75
N ARG A 311 3.70 27.99 -2.05
CA ARG A 311 2.51 27.40 -2.69
C ARG A 311 2.65 25.90 -2.87
N GLY A 312 1.75 25.14 -2.27
CA GLY A 312 1.66 23.69 -2.41
C GLY A 312 1.29 23.24 -3.83
N VAL A 313 1.66 21.99 -4.16
CA VAL A 313 1.65 21.44 -5.53
C VAL A 313 0.28 21.58 -6.22
N ALA A 314 -0.78 21.24 -5.51
CA ALA A 314 -2.17 21.19 -5.96
C ALA A 314 -3.03 22.21 -5.18
N TYR A 315 -2.59 23.47 -5.11
CA TYR A 315 -3.15 24.54 -4.27
C TYR A 315 -4.66 24.88 -4.37
N ASN A 316 -5.40 24.30 -5.33
CA ASN A 316 -6.87 24.41 -5.42
C ASN A 316 -7.61 23.08 -5.15
N ALA A 317 -6.92 22.04 -4.70
CA ALA A 317 -7.52 20.77 -4.28
C ALA A 317 -8.46 20.95 -3.07
N GLN A 318 -9.37 20.01 -2.90
CA GLN A 318 -10.23 19.89 -1.73
C GLN A 318 -9.56 18.93 -0.73
N ILE A 319 -9.22 19.40 0.47
CA ILE A 319 -8.55 18.58 1.49
C ILE A 319 -9.57 17.85 2.36
N LEU A 320 -9.36 16.55 2.52
CA LEU A 320 -10.03 15.70 3.51
C LEU A 320 -9.02 15.42 4.64
N ASP A 321 -9.26 15.99 5.81
CA ASP A 321 -8.43 15.76 7.00
C ASP A 321 -8.82 14.44 7.67
N ALA A 322 -8.27 13.35 7.13
CA ALA A 322 -8.49 11.98 7.59
C ALA A 322 -7.58 11.69 8.80
N GLY A 323 -7.94 12.26 9.95
CA GLY A 323 -7.19 12.16 11.20
C GLY A 323 -7.52 10.93 12.04
N TYR A 324 -6.50 10.34 12.65
CA TYR A 324 -6.61 9.32 13.68
C TYR A 324 -5.58 9.59 14.80
N SER A 325 -5.70 9.05 16.01
CA SER A 325 -4.76 9.39 17.11
C SER A 325 -3.28 9.11 16.76
N ALA A 326 -2.35 9.99 17.15
CA ALA A 326 -0.90 9.70 17.11
C ALA A 326 -0.44 8.57 18.04
N SER A 327 -1.30 8.05 18.91
CA SER A 327 -1.09 6.77 19.62
C SER A 327 -1.77 5.58 18.93
N GLY A 328 -2.27 5.78 17.70
CA GLY A 328 -3.08 4.86 16.95
C GLY A 328 -2.30 3.77 16.22
N THR A 329 -3.06 2.90 15.57
CA THR A 329 -2.62 1.64 14.98
C THR A 329 -2.82 1.66 13.45
N MET A 330 -2.32 0.64 12.76
CA MET A 330 -2.70 0.38 11.36
C MET A 330 -4.22 0.26 11.19
N VAL A 331 -4.94 -0.19 12.23
CA VAL A 331 -6.40 -0.28 12.29
C VAL A 331 -7.07 1.11 12.30
N THR A 332 -6.53 2.08 13.04
CA THR A 332 -7.06 3.45 13.03
C THR A 332 -6.67 4.22 11.76
N ALA A 333 -5.49 3.97 11.19
CA ALA A 333 -5.10 4.49 9.87
C ALA A 333 -6.00 3.93 8.75
N ALA A 334 -6.28 2.63 8.75
CA ALA A 334 -7.24 1.99 7.85
C ALA A 334 -8.65 2.60 8.00
N THR A 335 -9.08 2.91 9.22
CA THR A 335 -10.37 3.57 9.47
C THR A 335 -10.41 4.99 8.88
N ALA A 336 -9.32 5.75 9.00
CA ALA A 336 -9.20 7.08 8.39
C ALA A 336 -9.17 7.04 6.84
N LEU A 337 -8.44 6.08 6.26
CA LEU A 337 -8.46 5.80 4.82
C LEU A 337 -9.87 5.41 4.34
N ASN A 338 -10.54 4.50 5.06
CA ASN A 338 -11.88 4.03 4.73
C ASN A 338 -12.91 5.18 4.76
N TRP A 339 -12.86 6.05 5.77
CA TRP A 339 -13.67 7.27 5.82
C TRP A 339 -13.39 8.21 4.63
N ALA A 340 -12.12 8.41 4.29
CA ALA A 340 -11.70 9.27 3.20
C ALA A 340 -12.19 8.78 1.83
N VAL A 341 -12.06 7.48 1.57
CA VAL A 341 -12.34 6.85 0.27
C VAL A 341 -13.82 6.52 0.10
N THR A 342 -14.46 5.90 1.10
CA THR A 342 -15.82 5.35 0.96
C THR A 342 -16.92 6.35 1.31
N GLN A 343 -16.67 7.22 2.30
CA GLN A 343 -17.66 8.21 2.76
C GLN A 343 -17.44 9.59 2.14
N ASN A 344 -16.18 9.99 1.91
CA ASN A 344 -15.81 11.33 1.43
C ASN A 344 -15.21 11.36 0.02
N LEU A 345 -15.01 10.19 -0.59
CA LEU A 345 -14.78 10.03 -2.02
C LEU A 345 -13.50 10.74 -2.49
N ALA A 346 -12.41 10.53 -1.76
CA ALA A 346 -11.07 10.91 -2.15
C ALA A 346 -10.70 10.34 -3.54
N ASP A 347 -10.22 11.19 -4.44
CA ASP A 347 -9.64 10.80 -5.72
C ASP A 347 -8.14 10.45 -5.56
N VAL A 348 -7.50 11.06 -4.55
CA VAL A 348 -6.10 10.84 -4.17
C VAL A 348 -5.99 10.75 -2.65
N THR A 349 -5.15 9.87 -2.13
CA THR A 349 -4.81 9.81 -0.69
C THR A 349 -3.29 9.92 -0.53
N ASN A 350 -2.84 10.78 0.38
CA ASN A 350 -1.45 10.85 0.80
C ASN A 350 -1.29 10.34 2.24
N GLN A 351 -0.30 9.47 2.47
CA GLN A 351 0.17 9.10 3.81
C GLN A 351 1.71 9.20 3.86
N SER A 352 2.24 10.22 4.54
CA SER A 352 3.69 10.45 4.64
C SER A 352 4.29 9.96 5.97
N GLU A 353 3.65 8.98 6.60
CA GLU A 353 4.10 8.33 7.83
C GLU A 353 4.40 6.82 7.58
N ARG A 354 5.17 6.20 8.48
CA ARG A 354 5.45 4.77 8.45
C ARG A 354 5.19 4.12 9.81
N PHE A 355 4.78 2.86 9.82
CA PHE A 355 4.75 2.08 11.05
C PHE A 355 6.16 1.53 11.34
N THR A 356 6.66 1.77 12.56
CA THR A 356 8.09 1.65 12.87
C THR A 356 8.56 0.21 13.03
N GLY A 357 7.74 -0.68 13.57
CA GLY A 357 8.06 -2.12 13.60
C GLY A 357 8.05 -2.75 12.20
N GLN A 358 7.09 -2.33 11.38
CA GLN A 358 6.79 -2.85 10.04
C GLN A 358 7.84 -2.51 8.96
N GLN A 359 8.88 -1.73 9.30
CA GLN A 359 10.03 -1.47 8.45
C GLN A 359 11.22 -2.39 8.75
N LEU A 360 11.20 -3.15 9.85
CA LEU A 360 12.33 -4.00 10.25
C LEU A 360 12.50 -5.25 9.36
N ASP A 361 11.55 -5.52 8.46
CA ASP A 361 11.62 -6.55 7.43
C ASP A 361 11.02 -6.07 6.09
N THR A 362 11.05 -6.95 5.09
CA THR A 362 10.48 -6.72 3.77
C THR A 362 9.03 -7.22 3.64
N ASN A 363 8.43 -7.80 4.69
CA ASN A 363 7.14 -8.47 4.64
C ASN A 363 5.95 -7.51 4.45
N LEU A 364 4.87 -7.98 3.82
CA LEU A 364 3.60 -7.25 3.77
C LEU A 364 2.86 -7.31 5.10
N TYR A 365 2.17 -6.22 5.42
CA TYR A 365 1.30 -6.13 6.59
C TYR A 365 -0.12 -5.72 6.18
N TYR A 366 -1.04 -5.78 7.15
CA TYR A 366 -2.44 -5.44 6.95
C TYR A 366 -2.65 -4.14 6.16
N LEU A 367 -1.99 -3.03 6.53
CA LEU A 367 -2.30 -1.75 5.91
C LEU A 367 -1.85 -1.68 4.43
N ASP A 368 -0.78 -2.38 4.05
CA ASP A 368 -0.38 -2.53 2.64
C ASP A 368 -1.51 -3.21 1.85
N MET A 369 -1.95 -4.39 2.33
CA MET A 369 -3.04 -5.17 1.73
C MET A 369 -4.40 -4.45 1.75
N PHE A 370 -4.62 -3.57 2.73
CA PHE A 370 -5.86 -2.79 2.84
C PHE A 370 -5.89 -1.62 1.88
N TYR A 371 -4.75 -0.96 1.62
CA TYR A 371 -4.62 -0.05 0.48
C TYR A 371 -4.83 -0.79 -0.84
N ASP A 372 -4.21 -1.96 -1.03
CA ASP A 372 -4.38 -2.78 -2.23
C ASP A 372 -5.85 -3.15 -2.48
N TYR A 373 -6.55 -3.55 -1.42
CA TYR A 373 -7.98 -3.83 -1.46
C TYR A 373 -8.80 -2.58 -1.80
N LEU A 374 -8.61 -1.48 -1.07
CA LEU A 374 -9.42 -0.28 -1.29
C LEU A 374 -9.12 0.40 -2.63
N VAL A 375 -7.89 0.38 -3.14
CA VAL A 375 -7.57 0.96 -4.46
C VAL A 375 -8.25 0.15 -5.56
N LYS A 376 -8.08 -1.18 -5.57
CA LYS A 376 -8.72 -2.07 -6.56
C LYS A 376 -10.24 -2.00 -6.55
N ALA A 377 -10.83 -1.75 -5.38
CA ALA A 377 -12.25 -1.52 -5.26
C ALA A 377 -12.60 -0.10 -5.76
N TYR A 378 -12.09 0.95 -5.12
CA TYR A 378 -12.70 2.29 -5.17
C TYR A 378 -12.13 3.25 -6.23
N ASP A 379 -11.13 2.84 -7.03
CA ASP A 379 -10.52 3.62 -8.12
C ASP A 379 -9.94 4.99 -7.68
N PHE A 380 -9.05 5.00 -6.67
CA PHE A 380 -8.34 6.21 -6.22
C PHE A 380 -6.82 6.03 -6.27
N THR A 381 -6.08 7.14 -6.38
CA THR A 381 -4.60 7.10 -6.36
C THR A 381 -4.08 7.12 -4.93
N ALA A 382 -3.47 6.04 -4.46
CA ALA A 382 -2.70 6.02 -3.22
C ALA A 382 -1.26 6.50 -3.44
N VAL A 383 -0.81 7.47 -2.65
CA VAL A 383 0.57 7.98 -2.64
C VAL A 383 1.12 7.89 -1.22
N ILE A 384 2.24 7.18 -1.04
CA ILE A 384 2.72 6.78 0.29
C ILE A 384 4.23 6.97 0.38
N ALA A 385 4.73 7.53 1.48
CA ALA A 385 6.16 7.69 1.67
C ALA A 385 6.84 6.33 1.86
N ALA A 386 7.96 6.09 1.15
CA ALA A 386 8.76 4.87 1.27
C ALA A 386 9.29 4.62 2.70
N GLY A 387 9.36 5.69 3.50
CA GLY A 387 9.87 5.67 4.86
C GLY A 387 11.33 6.11 4.95
N ASN A 388 11.71 6.59 6.13
CA ASN A 388 13.07 6.99 6.45
C ASN A 388 13.81 5.86 7.17
N LYS A 389 15.06 5.58 6.78
CA LYS A 389 15.99 4.65 7.43
C LYS A 389 16.08 4.88 8.95
N ASP A 390 16.19 3.82 9.74
CA ASP A 390 16.45 3.97 11.19
C ASP A 390 17.95 4.23 11.45
N PRO A 391 18.32 5.25 12.25
CA PRO A 391 19.71 5.61 12.51
C PRO A 391 20.42 4.68 13.51
N ASP A 392 19.70 3.80 14.20
CA ASP A 392 20.31 2.75 15.02
C ASP A 392 20.77 1.59 14.10
N PRO A 393 22.09 1.32 13.93
CA PRO A 393 22.57 0.28 13.01
C PRO A 393 22.21 -1.15 13.44
N THR A 394 21.59 -1.36 14.60
CA THR A 394 21.00 -2.65 15.01
C THR A 394 19.53 -2.81 14.61
N LYS A 395 18.89 -1.71 14.17
CA LYS A 395 17.53 -1.65 13.60
C LYS A 395 17.49 -1.08 12.18
N GLY A 396 18.65 -0.63 11.67
CA GLY A 396 18.81 0.32 10.58
C GLY A 396 18.58 -0.24 9.18
N THR A 397 17.40 -0.82 8.97
CA THR A 397 16.94 -1.28 7.67
C THR A 397 16.77 -0.11 6.70
N ILE A 398 17.04 -0.41 5.43
CA ILE A 398 16.71 0.43 4.27
C ILE A 398 15.42 -0.03 3.59
N ASN A 399 14.71 -1.01 4.18
CA ASN A 399 13.44 -1.54 3.71
C ASN A 399 12.40 -0.44 3.58
N VAL A 400 11.65 -0.48 2.49
CA VAL A 400 10.42 0.30 2.35
C VAL A 400 9.44 -0.06 3.47
N GLY A 401 8.83 0.93 4.10
CA GLY A 401 7.92 0.75 5.24
C GLY A 401 6.45 0.65 4.86
N THR A 402 5.67 -0.12 5.61
CA THR A 402 4.19 -0.14 5.53
C THR A 402 3.61 1.26 5.82
N PRO A 403 2.64 1.75 5.03
CA PRO A 403 1.85 1.04 4.01
C PRO A 403 2.39 1.07 2.56
N ALA A 404 3.64 1.45 2.36
CA ALA A 404 4.22 1.66 1.04
C ALA A 404 4.78 0.38 0.37
N LYS A 405 4.50 -0.82 0.92
CA LYS A 405 4.90 -2.11 0.33
C LYS A 405 3.85 -2.70 -0.62
N GLY A 406 2.62 -2.18 -0.59
CA GLY A 406 1.49 -2.65 -1.38
C GLY A 406 1.68 -2.55 -2.89
N TRP A 407 0.97 -3.39 -3.64
CA TRP A 407 1.06 -3.50 -5.11
C TRP A 407 0.41 -2.35 -5.89
N ASN A 408 -0.58 -1.65 -5.31
CA ASN A 408 -1.45 -0.68 -5.99
C ASN A 408 -1.29 0.74 -5.40
N VAL A 409 -0.13 1.02 -4.79
CA VAL A 409 0.21 2.31 -4.18
C VAL A 409 1.46 2.88 -4.83
N ILE A 410 1.51 4.19 -5.06
CA ILE A 410 2.71 4.87 -5.55
C ILE A 410 3.60 5.16 -4.35
N THR A 411 4.73 4.48 -4.27
CA THR A 411 5.67 4.62 -3.16
C THR A 411 6.75 5.65 -3.49
N VAL A 412 6.94 6.63 -2.60
CA VAL A 412 7.75 7.82 -2.85
C VAL A 412 9.01 7.83 -1.98
N GLY A 413 10.17 7.69 -2.61
CA GLY A 413 11.48 7.87 -2.00
C GLY A 413 11.88 9.34 -1.81
N ASN A 414 12.84 9.59 -0.92
CA ASN A 414 13.34 10.93 -0.59
C ASN A 414 14.58 11.29 -1.43
N SER A 415 14.43 12.26 -2.34
CA SER A 415 15.59 12.93 -2.95
C SER A 415 15.97 14.20 -2.20
N GLU A 416 17.25 14.53 -2.25
CA GLU A 416 17.78 15.82 -1.85
C GLU A 416 18.02 16.70 -3.08
N ASP A 417 17.27 17.79 -3.22
CA ASP A 417 17.41 18.79 -4.29
C ASP A 417 18.61 19.75 -4.10
N GLN A 418 19.46 19.48 -3.11
CA GLN A 418 20.58 20.33 -2.64
C GLN A 418 20.19 21.81 -2.38
N ASN A 419 18.90 22.09 -2.11
CA ASN A 419 18.35 23.44 -2.03
C ASN A 419 18.53 24.23 -3.35
N THR A 420 18.43 23.55 -4.49
CA THR A 420 18.42 24.13 -5.85
C THR A 420 17.18 23.73 -6.64
N ALA A 421 16.94 24.39 -7.77
CA ALA A 421 15.84 24.07 -8.69
C ALA A 421 16.30 23.28 -9.93
N SER A 422 17.45 22.60 -9.85
CA SER A 422 18.17 22.01 -10.98
C SER A 422 18.68 20.62 -10.63
N TRP A 423 18.22 19.60 -11.36
CA TRP A 423 18.59 18.17 -11.18
C TRP A 423 20.05 17.82 -11.56
N ALA A 424 20.98 18.77 -11.47
CA ALA A 424 22.38 18.58 -11.82
C ALA A 424 23.21 18.06 -10.63
N ASP A 425 22.75 18.36 -9.41
CA ASP A 425 23.34 17.97 -8.13
C ASP A 425 22.36 17.22 -7.21
N ASP A 426 21.11 17.03 -7.64
CA ASP A 426 20.12 16.13 -7.01
C ASP A 426 20.68 14.72 -6.76
N LYS A 427 20.39 14.16 -5.59
CA LYS A 427 20.72 12.77 -5.22
C LYS A 427 19.62 12.13 -4.39
N ILE A 428 19.60 10.80 -4.28
CA ILE A 428 18.80 10.13 -3.23
C ILE A 428 19.40 10.48 -1.87
N ASN A 429 18.56 10.69 -0.86
CA ASN A 429 19.05 10.89 0.50
C ASN A 429 19.58 9.56 1.05
N GLU A 430 20.90 9.38 1.02
CA GLU A 430 21.61 8.19 1.54
C GLU A 430 22.04 8.33 3.02
N SER A 431 21.57 9.36 3.72
CA SER A 431 21.99 9.64 5.10
C SER A 431 21.54 8.57 6.11
N ALA A 432 22.00 8.67 7.35
CA ALA A 432 21.60 7.77 8.43
C ALA A 432 20.08 7.76 8.72
N ILE A 433 19.34 8.77 8.25
CA ILE A 433 17.87 8.88 8.30
C ILE A 433 17.26 9.06 6.90
N GLY A 434 18.00 8.62 5.86
CA GLY A 434 17.67 8.83 4.46
C GLY A 434 16.54 7.96 3.93
N SER A 435 16.33 7.97 2.62
CA SER A 435 15.27 7.20 1.96
C SER A 435 15.43 5.70 2.21
N SER A 436 14.29 5.04 2.42
CA SER A 436 14.19 3.60 2.18
C SER A 436 14.12 3.31 0.68
N TYR A 437 14.63 2.14 0.28
CA TYR A 437 14.70 1.66 -1.10
C TYR A 437 14.93 0.14 -1.23
N GLU A 438 14.98 -0.63 -0.15
CA GLU A 438 15.05 -2.10 -0.23
C GLU A 438 13.65 -2.69 -0.41
N ASN A 439 13.49 -3.49 -1.47
CA ASN A 439 12.21 -3.96 -1.97
C ASN A 439 11.47 -4.85 -0.96
N PRO A 440 10.13 -4.76 -0.88
CA PRO A 440 9.31 -5.72 -0.14
C PRO A 440 9.30 -7.12 -0.78
N SER A 441 9.06 -8.14 0.05
CA SER A 441 8.82 -9.53 -0.39
C SER A 441 7.46 -9.71 -1.08
N SER A 442 6.64 -8.66 -1.17
CA SER A 442 5.47 -8.59 -2.07
C SER A 442 5.85 -8.79 -3.55
N GLY A 443 7.09 -8.46 -3.89
CA GLY A 443 7.60 -8.59 -5.25
C GLY A 443 7.08 -7.48 -6.15
N VAL A 444 7.49 -6.26 -5.83
CA VAL A 444 7.43 -5.05 -6.65
C VAL A 444 8.70 -4.25 -6.36
N GLU A 445 9.29 -3.59 -7.35
CA GLU A 445 10.34 -2.61 -7.10
C GLU A 445 9.76 -1.38 -6.39
N LYS A 446 10.34 -1.00 -5.24
CA LYS A 446 9.88 0.09 -4.39
C LYS A 446 11.06 0.92 -3.86
N PRO A 447 11.00 2.27 -3.88
CA PRO A 447 9.95 3.12 -4.40
C PRO A 447 9.88 3.17 -5.94
N GLU A 448 8.68 3.30 -6.51
CA GLU A 448 8.53 3.55 -7.96
C GLU A 448 9.05 4.93 -8.38
N VAL A 449 9.01 5.92 -7.48
CA VAL A 449 9.40 7.31 -7.76
C VAL A 449 10.14 7.94 -6.57
N ALA A 450 10.98 8.94 -6.83
CA ALA A 450 11.55 9.79 -5.78
C ALA A 450 11.03 11.23 -5.92
N ALA A 451 10.85 11.91 -4.79
CA ALA A 451 10.47 13.31 -4.72
C ALA A 451 11.32 14.05 -3.67
N PRO A 452 11.49 15.38 -3.79
CA PRO A 452 12.36 16.13 -2.89
C PRO A 452 11.79 16.20 -1.47
N GLY A 453 12.51 15.62 -0.50
CA GLY A 453 12.03 15.40 0.88
C GLY A 453 13.03 15.79 1.97
N THR A 454 14.05 16.59 1.65
CA THR A 454 15.12 17.01 2.59
C THR A 454 15.35 18.53 2.62
N ASN A 455 15.23 19.18 3.80
CA ASN A 455 15.39 20.63 4.03
C ASN A 455 14.38 21.58 3.35
N ILE A 456 13.35 21.00 2.76
CA ILE A 456 12.13 21.60 2.24
C ILE A 456 11.45 22.37 3.43
N ASP A 457 10.90 23.59 3.29
CA ASP A 457 10.28 24.44 4.38
C ASP A 457 8.76 24.81 4.19
N THR A 458 7.92 24.86 5.25
CA THR A 458 6.42 25.03 5.19
C THR A 458 5.89 26.44 5.39
#